data_AF-A0AB73ZZX1-F1
#
_entry.id   AF-A0AB73ZZX1-F1
#
_cell.length_a   1.000
_cell.length_b   1.000
_cell.length_c   1.000
_cell.angle_alpha   90.00
_cell.angle_beta   90.00
_cell.angle_gamma   90.00
#
_symmetry.space_group_name_H-M   'P 1'
#
loop_
_entity.id
_entity.type
_entity.pdbx_description
1 polymer ?
#
loop_
_entity_poly.entity_id
_entity_poly.type
_entity_poly.pdbx_seq_one_letter_code
_entity_poly.pdbx_strand_id
1 'polypeptide(L)'
;ALNNTPGGGEFSLPELSLEPLQAPHTTAQFDLSLALVEADGGLIGSLEYASDLFERATIERMAGHLQVLLEAMVTDDQQAVAELPLLSCEQRRQVLESFNDTAAAYPADKLLHQLFEEQAAQQPDALAVVDDAGSLTYGELNARANRLAHYLIGLGIQPDDRVAICAQRSLEMVVGLLG
;
A
#
# COMPACT_ATOMS: atom_id res chain seq x y z
N ALA A 1 -18.71 28.87 28.29
CA ALA A 1 -19.00 28.81 29.74
C ALA A 1 -17.66 28.80 30.48
N LEU A 2 -17.55 29.56 31.56
CA LEU A 2 -16.31 29.81 32.31
C LEU A 2 -15.86 28.53 33.04
N ASN A 3 -14.65 28.04 32.73
CA ASN A 3 -14.04 26.89 33.38
C ASN A 3 -13.14 27.39 34.52
N ASN A 4 -13.74 27.64 35.69
CA ASN A 4 -13.02 27.89 36.94
C ASN A 4 -13.13 26.63 37.80
N THR A 5 -12.18 25.72 37.64
CA THR A 5 -11.93 24.64 38.60
C THR A 5 -10.60 24.96 39.27
N PRO A 6 -10.54 25.13 40.62
CA PRO A 6 -9.27 25.33 41.30
C PRO A 6 -8.40 24.10 41.06
N GLY A 7 -7.13 24.33 40.71
CA GLY A 7 -6.12 23.29 40.60
C GLY A 7 -6.00 22.48 41.90
N GLY A 8 -5.58 21.22 41.74
CA GLY A 8 -5.54 20.19 42.77
C GLY A 8 -5.14 20.70 44.15
N GLY A 9 -6.14 20.88 45.01
CA GLY A 9 -5.96 20.93 46.45
C GLY A 9 -6.34 19.59 47.02
N GLU A 10 -5.46 18.99 47.82
CA GLU A 10 -5.85 17.92 48.74
C GLU A 10 -7.07 18.38 49.53
N PHE A 11 -8.22 17.73 49.30
CA PHE A 11 -9.39 17.92 50.14
C PHE A 11 -9.11 17.23 51.48
N SER A 12 -8.57 17.96 52.47
CA SER A 12 -8.34 17.40 53.80
C SER A 12 -9.63 17.44 54.61
N LEU A 13 -10.29 16.28 54.78
CA LEU A 13 -11.29 16.07 55.82
C LEU A 13 -10.56 15.49 57.05
N PRO A 14 -10.78 16.01 58.26
CA PRO A 14 -10.20 15.42 59.46
C PRO A 14 -10.58 13.94 59.55
N GLU A 15 -9.58 13.06 59.68
CA GLU A 15 -9.71 11.60 59.80
C GLU A 15 -10.10 10.81 58.53
N LEU A 16 -10.10 11.43 57.34
CA LEU A 16 -10.44 10.75 56.08
C LEU A 16 -9.33 10.87 55.02
N SER A 17 -8.88 9.74 54.49
CA SER A 17 -8.04 9.67 53.30
C SER A 17 -8.93 9.69 52.05
N LEU A 18 -8.81 10.73 51.22
CA LEU A 18 -9.48 10.80 49.93
C LEU A 18 -8.49 10.40 48.84
N GLU A 19 -8.77 9.29 48.15
CA GLU A 19 -8.07 8.91 46.94
C GLU A 19 -8.94 9.26 45.72
N PRO A 20 -8.37 9.88 44.67
CA PRO A 20 -9.10 10.11 43.43
C PRO A 20 -9.53 8.77 42.83
N LEU A 21 -10.83 8.52 42.76
CA LEU A 21 -11.36 7.39 42.01
C LEU A 21 -11.28 7.74 40.52
N GLN A 22 -10.33 7.15 39.80
CA GLN A 22 -10.31 7.25 38.35
C GLN A 22 -11.48 6.44 37.78
N ALA A 23 -12.60 7.11 37.53
CA ALA A 23 -13.68 6.52 36.75
C ALA A 23 -13.19 6.37 35.29
N PRO A 24 -13.41 5.21 34.65
CA PRO A 24 -13.11 5.08 33.23
C PRO A 24 -13.97 6.09 32.46
N HIS A 25 -13.32 7.05 31.81
CA HIS A 25 -13.97 7.94 30.85
C HIS A 25 -14.25 7.11 29.59
N THR A 26 -15.50 6.65 29.44
CA THR A 26 -15.93 5.79 28.33
C THR A 26 -16.51 6.58 27.16
N THR A 27 -16.31 7.90 27.07
CA THR A 27 -16.93 8.75 26.05
C THR A 27 -15.95 9.77 25.52
N ALA A 28 -15.43 9.50 24.32
CA ALA A 28 -14.60 10.43 23.57
C ALA A 28 -15.45 11.63 23.11
N GLN A 29 -15.04 12.84 23.50
CA GLN A 29 -15.71 14.09 23.10
C GLN A 29 -15.21 14.61 21.74
N PHE A 30 -14.02 14.17 21.33
CA PHE A 30 -13.37 14.44 20.04
C PHE A 30 -12.84 13.13 19.47
N ASP A 31 -12.56 13.10 18.17
CA ASP A 31 -12.01 11.92 17.50
C ASP A 31 -10.68 11.46 18.13
N LEU A 32 -9.81 12.42 18.48
CA LEU A 32 -8.54 12.21 19.17
C LEU A 32 -8.25 13.40 20.09
N SER A 33 -7.78 13.15 21.31
CA SER A 33 -7.40 14.18 22.29
C SER A 33 -6.14 13.79 23.03
N LEU A 34 -5.09 14.60 22.90
CA LEU A 34 -3.83 14.45 23.62
C LEU A 34 -3.78 15.47 24.76
N ALA A 35 -3.62 14.99 25.99
CA ALA A 35 -3.37 15.83 27.15
C ALA A 35 -1.99 15.48 27.71
N LEU A 36 -1.11 16.49 27.86
CA LEU A 36 0.22 16.35 28.43
C LEU A 36 0.39 17.36 29.57
N VAL A 37 1.02 16.92 30.65
CA VAL A 37 1.41 17.72 31.79
C VAL A 37 2.88 17.46 32.13
N GLU A 38 3.57 18.49 32.63
CA GLU A 38 4.92 18.34 33.14
C GLU A 38 4.86 17.82 34.58
N ALA A 39 5.52 16.70 34.84
CA ALA A 39 5.59 16.08 36.16
C ALA A 39 6.93 15.34 36.30
N ASP A 40 7.56 15.46 37.47
CA ASP A 40 8.82 14.78 37.82
C ASP A 40 9.95 14.96 36.79
N GLY A 41 10.03 16.13 36.15
CA GLY A 41 11.05 16.43 35.14
C GLY A 41 10.82 15.77 33.78
N GLY A 42 9.61 15.25 33.53
CA GLY A 42 9.19 14.69 32.25
C GLY A 42 7.78 15.16 31.84
N LEU A 43 7.36 14.74 30.65
CA LEU A 43 5.99 14.92 30.17
C LEU A 43 5.21 13.62 30.40
N ILE A 44 4.10 13.72 31.14
CA ILE A 44 3.17 12.61 31.38
C ILE A 44 1.81 13.01 30.82
N GLY A 45 1.05 12.05 30.31
CA GLY A 45 -0.27 12.37 29.78
C GLY A 45 -1.07 11.18 29.28
N SER A 46 -2.16 11.49 28.59
CA SER A 46 -3.08 10.51 28.04
C SER A 46 -3.49 10.89 26.61
N LEU A 47 -3.76 9.85 25.82
CA LEU A 47 -4.30 9.96 24.47
C LEU A 47 -5.67 9.27 24.47
N GLU A 48 -6.73 10.07 24.41
CA GLU A 48 -8.12 9.62 24.33
C GLU A 48 -8.55 9.61 22.86
N TYR A 49 -9.33 8.60 22.46
CA TYR A 49 -9.74 8.42 21.06
C TYR A 49 -11.13 7.79 20.96
N ALA A 50 -11.83 8.10 19.86
CA ALA A 50 -13.09 7.46 19.51
C ALA A 50 -12.83 6.02 19.02
N SER A 51 -13.27 5.01 19.78
CA SER A 51 -13.08 3.59 19.44
C SER A 51 -13.82 3.16 18.17
N ASP A 52 -14.86 3.90 17.79
CA ASP A 52 -15.58 3.67 16.53
C ASP A 52 -14.76 4.07 15.30
N LEU A 53 -13.72 4.91 15.48
CA LEU A 53 -12.84 5.39 14.41
C LEU A 53 -11.43 4.79 14.48
N PHE A 54 -10.94 4.50 15.68
CA PHE A 54 -9.56 4.05 15.88
C PHE A 54 -9.46 2.77 16.69
N GLU A 55 -8.65 1.85 16.18
CA GLU A 55 -8.18 0.70 16.94
C GLU A 55 -7.04 1.12 17.88
N ARG A 56 -6.95 0.45 19.04
CA ARG A 56 -5.86 0.66 20.02
C ARG A 56 -4.47 0.63 19.36
N ALA A 57 -4.21 -0.36 18.50
CA ALA A 57 -2.92 -0.51 17.84
C ALA A 57 -2.58 0.67 16.92
N THR A 58 -3.58 1.34 16.33
CA THR A 58 -3.37 2.55 15.53
C THR A 58 -2.94 3.73 16.40
N ILE A 59 -3.55 3.88 17.57
CA ILE A 59 -3.23 4.94 18.52
C ILE A 59 -1.86 4.72 19.16
N GLU A 60 -1.51 3.48 19.52
CA GLU A 60 -0.16 3.13 19.98
C GLU A 60 0.90 3.45 18.93
N ARG A 61 0.61 3.18 17.65
CA ARG A 61 1.48 3.57 16.54
C ARG A 61 1.63 5.09 16.42
N MET A 62 0.55 5.86 16.52
CA MET A 62 0.58 7.33 16.50
C MET A 62 1.36 7.92 17.69
N ALA A 63 1.22 7.33 18.87
CA ALA A 63 2.00 7.71 20.05
C ALA A 63 3.51 7.48 19.81
N GLY A 64 3.88 6.34 19.20
CA GLY A 64 5.25 6.08 18.79
C GLY A 64 5.77 7.08 17.74
N HIS A 65 4.92 7.49 16.79
CA HIS A 65 5.28 8.54 15.82
C HIS A 65 5.54 9.89 16.48
N LEU A 66 4.73 10.26 17.48
CA LEU A 66 4.96 11.48 18.26
C LEU A 66 6.32 11.43 18.99
N GLN A 67 6.70 10.28 19.54
CA GLN A 67 8.01 10.11 20.18
C GLN A 67 9.15 10.31 19.17
N VAL A 68 9.09 9.69 18.00
CA VAL A 68 10.11 9.86 16.94
C VAL A 68 10.24 11.33 16.52
N LEU A 69 9.12 12.05 16.37
CA LEU A 69 9.13 13.47 16.05
C LEU A 69 9.81 14.29 17.16
N LEU A 70 9.43 14.07 18.43
CA LEU A 70 9.99 14.80 19.57
C LEU A 70 11.50 14.55 19.71
N GLU A 71 11.95 13.30 19.54
CA GLU A 71 13.37 12.94 19.57
C GLU A 71 14.17 13.65 18.45
N ALA A 72 13.61 13.73 17.24
CA ALA A 72 14.25 14.43 16.13
C ALA A 72 14.34 15.93 16.38
N MET A 73 13.27 16.56 16.89
CA MET A 73 13.26 17.99 17.23
C MET A 73 14.28 18.36 18.32
N VAL A 74 14.53 17.46 19.28
CA VAL A 74 15.54 17.67 20.33
C VAL A 74 16.96 17.43 19.79
N THR A 75 17.13 16.58 18.79
CA THR A 75 18.43 16.26 18.21
C THR A 75 18.97 17.40 17.34
N ASP A 76 18.10 18.06 16.57
CA ASP A 76 18.45 19.24 15.76
C ASP A 76 17.27 20.23 15.74
N ASP A 77 17.40 21.32 16.48
CA ASP A 77 16.36 22.35 16.61
C ASP A 77 16.28 23.29 15.40
N GLN A 78 17.24 23.21 14.47
CA GLN A 78 17.24 23.95 13.20
C GLN A 78 16.65 23.15 12.05
N GLN A 79 16.37 21.86 12.25
CA GLN A 79 15.82 21.00 11.21
C GLN A 79 14.45 21.53 10.75
N ALA A 80 14.25 21.58 9.44
CA ALA A 80 12.97 21.99 8.88
C ALA A 80 11.88 20.98 9.27
N VAL A 81 10.71 21.47 9.68
CA VAL A 81 9.57 20.64 10.09
C VAL A 81 9.19 19.59 9.03
N ALA A 82 9.33 19.93 7.75
CA ALA A 82 9.03 19.02 6.64
C ALA A 82 9.99 17.82 6.52
N GLU A 83 11.15 17.88 7.16
CA GLU A 83 12.18 16.85 7.11
C GLU A 83 12.18 15.94 8.35
N LEU A 84 11.37 16.27 9.36
CA LEU A 84 11.29 15.49 10.58
C LEU A 84 10.75 14.08 10.29
N PRO A 85 11.40 13.02 10.81
CA PRO A 85 10.93 11.65 10.62
C PRO A 85 9.65 11.42 11.42
N LEU A 86 8.62 10.87 10.76
CA LEU A 86 7.41 10.40 11.42
C LEU A 86 7.48 8.90 11.74
N LEU A 87 8.05 8.12 10.83
CA LEU A 87 8.14 6.67 10.94
C LEU A 87 9.39 6.28 11.72
N SER A 88 9.26 5.23 12.54
CA SER A 88 10.43 4.56 13.12
C SER A 88 11.31 3.96 12.01
N CYS A 89 12.58 3.68 12.32
CA CYS A 89 13.49 3.02 11.38
C CYS A 89 12.93 1.68 10.86
N GLU A 90 12.22 0.93 11.71
CA GLU A 90 11.60 -0.34 11.34
C GLU A 90 10.41 -0.13 10.38
N GLN A 91 9.53 0.82 10.68
CA GLN A 91 8.39 1.15 9.81
C GLN A 91 8.85 1.70 8.46
N ARG A 92 9.88 2.56 8.46
CA ARG A 92 10.49 3.07 7.24
C ARG A 92 11.06 1.93 6.40
N ARG A 93 11.77 0.98 7.02
CA ARG A 93 12.28 -0.22 6.34
C ARG A 93 11.15 -1.04 5.75
N GLN A 94 10.07 -1.25 6.50
CA GLN A 94 8.92 -2.00 6.01
C GLN A 94 8.32 -1.37 4.73
N VAL A 95 8.11 -0.05 4.74
CA VAL A 95 7.52 0.67 3.59
C VAL A 95 8.46 0.75 2.40
N LEU A 96 9.75 1.00 2.63
CA LEU A 96 10.71 1.23 1.55
C LEU A 96 11.33 -0.06 1.00
N GLU A 97 11.50 -1.07 1.84
CA GLU A 97 12.19 -2.31 1.46
C GLU A 97 11.21 -3.48 1.44
N SER A 98 10.56 -3.81 2.57
CA SER A 98 9.78 -5.05 2.68
C SER A 98 8.58 -5.10 1.74
N PHE A 99 7.85 -3.99 1.57
CA PHE A 99 6.75 -3.93 0.60
C PHE A 99 7.23 -3.87 -0.86
N ASN A 100 8.47 -3.43 -1.09
CA ASN A 100 9.04 -3.29 -2.43
C ASN A 100 9.94 -4.47 -2.83
N ASP A 101 10.06 -5.50 -1.97
CA ASP A 101 10.79 -6.74 -2.27
C ASP A 101 10.00 -7.61 -3.25
N THR A 102 9.92 -7.11 -4.48
CA THR A 102 9.14 -7.66 -5.60
C THR A 102 10.05 -8.23 -6.69
N ALA A 103 11.35 -8.30 -6.42
CA ALA A 103 12.34 -8.82 -7.35
C ALA A 103 12.10 -10.31 -7.59
N ALA A 104 11.54 -10.64 -8.75
CA ALA A 104 11.38 -12.00 -9.21
C ALA A 104 12.19 -12.21 -10.49
N ALA A 105 12.92 -13.32 -10.57
CA ALA A 105 13.63 -13.69 -11.79
C ALA A 105 12.62 -14.04 -12.89
N TYR A 106 12.76 -13.43 -14.05
CA TYR A 106 12.02 -13.76 -15.26
C TYR A 106 12.97 -13.70 -16.48
N PRO A 107 12.61 -14.33 -17.62
CA PRO A 107 13.43 -14.31 -18.84
C PRO A 107 13.41 -12.91 -19.48
N ALA A 108 14.26 -12.00 -19.00
CA ALA A 108 14.31 -10.62 -19.46
C ALA A 108 14.93 -10.45 -20.86
N ASP A 109 15.58 -11.50 -21.37
CA ASP A 109 16.18 -11.58 -22.70
C ASP A 109 15.21 -12.00 -23.80
N LYS A 110 13.99 -12.42 -23.44
CA LYS A 110 12.99 -12.93 -24.39
C LYS A 110 11.78 -12.04 -24.51
N LEU A 111 11.28 -11.93 -25.72
CA LEU A 111 10.02 -11.26 -26.03
C LEU A 111 8.84 -12.21 -25.81
N LEU A 112 7.66 -11.66 -25.53
CA LEU A 112 6.45 -12.46 -25.27
C LEU A 112 6.13 -13.42 -26.43
N HIS A 113 6.25 -12.97 -27.68
CA HIS A 113 5.99 -13.81 -28.84
C HIS A 113 7.01 -14.95 -28.97
N GLN A 114 8.27 -14.75 -28.56
CA GLN A 114 9.29 -15.81 -28.56
C GLN A 114 8.99 -16.89 -27.53
N LEU A 115 8.56 -16.49 -26.32
CA LEU A 115 8.10 -17.44 -25.30
C LEU A 115 6.89 -18.26 -25.80
N PHE A 116 5.99 -17.61 -26.55
CA PHE A 116 4.85 -18.28 -27.17
C PHE A 116 5.28 -19.25 -28.28
N GLU A 117 6.20 -18.85 -29.16
CA GLU A 117 6.76 -19.71 -30.22
C GLU A 117 7.47 -20.94 -29.66
N GLU A 118 8.21 -20.79 -28.56
CA GLU A 118 8.84 -21.91 -27.86
C GLU A 118 7.80 -22.91 -27.35
N GLN A 119 6.73 -22.42 -26.73
CA GLN A 119 5.63 -23.27 -26.28
C GLN A 119 4.93 -23.95 -27.47
N ALA A 120 4.72 -23.23 -28.58
CA ALA A 120 4.11 -23.78 -29.78
C ALA A 120 4.97 -24.83 -30.49
N ALA A 121 6.29 -24.69 -30.43
CA ALA A 121 7.22 -25.71 -30.93
C ALA A 121 7.25 -26.95 -30.01
N GLN A 122 7.14 -26.76 -28.69
CA GLN A 122 7.16 -27.86 -27.72
C GLN A 122 5.85 -28.68 -27.72
N GLN A 123 4.69 -28.01 -27.85
CA GLN A 123 3.38 -28.65 -27.77
C GLN A 123 2.44 -28.15 -28.88
N PRO A 124 2.74 -28.46 -30.15
CA PRO A 124 2.00 -27.91 -31.29
C PRO A 124 0.53 -28.34 -31.33
N ASP A 125 0.22 -29.56 -30.87
CA ASP A 125 -1.12 -30.13 -30.90
C ASP A 125 -1.94 -29.83 -29.64
N ALA A 126 -1.34 -29.18 -28.63
CA ALA A 126 -2.05 -28.80 -27.42
C ALA A 126 -3.01 -27.62 -27.69
N LEU A 127 -4.19 -27.64 -27.07
CA LEU A 127 -5.16 -26.55 -27.18
C LEU A 127 -4.61 -25.27 -26.53
N ALA A 128 -4.61 -24.17 -27.29
CA ALA A 128 -4.18 -22.85 -26.83
C ALA A 128 -5.37 -21.93 -26.52
N VAL A 129 -6.37 -21.92 -27.40
CA VAL A 129 -7.54 -21.05 -27.28
C VAL A 129 -8.79 -21.83 -27.65
N VAL A 130 -9.86 -21.65 -26.87
CA VAL A 130 -11.17 -22.24 -27.10
C VAL A 130 -12.23 -21.16 -26.95
N ASP A 131 -13.17 -21.11 -27.88
CA ASP A 131 -14.40 -20.33 -27.78
C ASP A 131 -15.61 -21.18 -28.22
N ASP A 132 -16.80 -20.58 -28.24
CA ASP A 132 -18.02 -21.29 -28.62
C ASP A 132 -18.03 -21.73 -30.10
N ALA A 133 -17.22 -21.08 -30.94
CA ALA A 133 -17.13 -21.35 -32.38
C ALA A 133 -16.07 -22.41 -32.72
N GLY A 134 -15.13 -22.68 -31.83
CA GLY A 134 -14.14 -23.75 -31.99
C GLY A 134 -12.91 -23.58 -31.12
N SER A 135 -11.80 -24.15 -31.59
CA SER A 135 -10.53 -24.15 -30.88
C SER A 135 -9.35 -24.01 -31.82
N LEU A 136 -8.26 -23.46 -31.31
CA LEU A 136 -6.95 -23.47 -31.95
C LEU A 136 -5.93 -24.16 -31.06
N THR A 137 -5.12 -25.02 -31.68
CA THR A 137 -3.91 -25.51 -31.03
C THR A 137 -2.83 -24.42 -31.01
N TYR A 138 -1.78 -24.60 -30.19
CA TYR A 138 -0.64 -23.69 -30.19
C TYR A 138 0.01 -23.58 -31.57
N GLY A 139 0.17 -24.70 -32.28
CA GLY A 139 0.73 -24.71 -33.63
C GLY A 139 -0.14 -23.94 -34.63
N GLU A 140 -1.46 -24.12 -34.59
CA GLU A 140 -2.40 -23.42 -35.47
C GLU A 140 -2.45 -21.92 -35.19
N LEU A 141 -2.48 -21.53 -33.91
CA LEU A 141 -2.48 -20.13 -33.51
C LEU A 141 -1.19 -19.44 -33.93
N ASN A 142 -0.03 -20.05 -33.66
CA ASN A 142 1.26 -19.53 -34.07
C ASN A 142 1.35 -19.35 -35.59
N ALA A 143 0.89 -20.34 -36.36
CA ALA A 143 0.89 -20.27 -37.82
C ALA A 143 -0.04 -19.16 -38.35
N ARG A 144 -1.20 -18.93 -37.73
CA ARG A 144 -2.12 -17.84 -38.10
C ARG A 144 -1.55 -16.47 -37.76
N ALA A 145 -1.02 -16.31 -36.54
CA ALA A 145 -0.37 -15.08 -36.09
C ALA A 145 0.80 -14.71 -36.99
N ASN A 146 1.69 -15.67 -37.30
CA ASN A 146 2.83 -15.44 -38.19
C ASN A 146 2.41 -15.01 -39.60
N ARG A 147 1.30 -15.55 -40.15
CA ARG A 147 0.80 -15.08 -41.44
C ARG A 147 0.34 -13.62 -41.39
N LEU A 148 -0.34 -13.22 -40.30
CA LEU A 148 -0.76 -11.84 -40.10
C LEU A 148 0.44 -10.91 -39.91
N ALA A 149 1.43 -11.30 -39.10
CA ALA A 149 2.65 -10.53 -38.88
C ALA A 149 3.37 -10.20 -40.20
N HIS A 150 3.59 -11.22 -41.05
CA HIS A 150 4.22 -11.02 -42.35
C HIS A 150 3.39 -10.13 -43.28
N TYR A 151 2.06 -10.22 -43.20
CA TYR A 151 1.18 -9.34 -43.96
C TYR A 151 1.30 -7.87 -43.50
N LEU A 152 1.32 -7.62 -42.19
CA LEU A 152 1.50 -6.28 -41.62
C LEU A 152 2.88 -5.70 -41.94
N ILE A 153 3.94 -6.51 -41.86
CA ILE A 153 5.29 -6.12 -42.30
C ILE A 153 5.28 -5.77 -43.80
N GLY A 154 4.56 -6.54 -44.61
CA GLY A 154 4.37 -6.25 -46.04
C GLY A 154 3.62 -4.94 -46.31
N LEU A 155 2.79 -4.46 -45.37
CA LEU A 155 2.14 -3.15 -45.43
C LEU A 155 3.04 -2.00 -44.94
N GLY A 156 4.26 -2.30 -44.50
CA GLY A 156 5.25 -1.31 -44.09
C GLY A 156 5.26 -0.99 -42.59
N ILE A 157 4.53 -1.74 -41.76
CA ILE A 157 4.53 -1.56 -40.30
C ILE A 157 5.93 -1.76 -39.73
N GLN A 158 6.34 -0.83 -38.86
CA GLN A 158 7.62 -0.83 -38.15
C GLN A 158 7.41 -0.92 -36.63
N PRO A 159 8.46 -1.20 -35.84
CA PRO A 159 8.41 -1.04 -34.40
C PRO A 159 7.88 0.35 -34.00
N ASP A 160 7.12 0.41 -32.90
CA ASP A 160 6.45 1.60 -32.36
C ASP A 160 5.25 2.15 -33.19
N ASP A 161 4.94 1.55 -34.34
CA ASP A 161 3.71 1.85 -35.06
C ASP A 161 2.47 1.30 -34.33
N ARG A 162 1.32 1.95 -34.58
CA ARG A 162 0.05 1.60 -33.93
C ARG A 162 -0.87 0.87 -34.90
N VAL A 163 -1.21 -0.37 -34.58
CA VAL A 163 -2.20 -1.17 -35.31
C VAL A 163 -3.46 -1.31 -34.45
N ALA A 164 -4.60 -0.87 -34.97
CA ALA A 164 -5.88 -0.99 -34.27
C ALA A 164 -6.52 -2.37 -34.55
N ILE A 165 -6.93 -3.06 -33.49
CA ILE A 165 -7.68 -4.32 -33.58
C ILE A 165 -9.16 -4.01 -33.42
N CYS A 166 -9.93 -4.11 -34.49
CA CYS A 166 -11.39 -3.95 -34.49
C CYS A 166 -12.06 -5.31 -34.73
N ALA A 167 -12.13 -6.12 -33.68
CA ALA A 167 -12.75 -7.45 -33.72
C ALA A 167 -13.61 -7.68 -32.47
N GLN A 168 -14.67 -8.47 -32.62
CA GLN A 168 -15.39 -9.01 -31.46
C GLN A 168 -14.55 -10.13 -30.82
N ARG A 169 -14.87 -10.48 -29.57
CA ARG A 169 -14.23 -11.59 -28.86
C ARG A 169 -14.38 -12.88 -29.66
N SER A 170 -13.26 -13.37 -30.19
CA SER A 170 -13.19 -14.51 -31.10
C SER A 170 -11.75 -15.02 -31.20
N LEU A 171 -11.57 -16.21 -31.78
CA LEU A 171 -10.24 -16.74 -32.14
C LEU A 171 -9.40 -15.74 -32.96
N GLU A 172 -10.02 -15.01 -33.88
CA GLU A 172 -9.33 -14.05 -34.76
C GLU A 172 -8.82 -12.81 -34.00
N MET A 173 -9.49 -12.42 -32.90
CA MET A 173 -8.97 -11.36 -32.03
C MET A 173 -7.65 -11.78 -31.39
N VAL A 174 -7.53 -13.04 -30.95
CA VAL A 174 -6.29 -13.55 -30.34
C VAL A 174 -5.17 -13.67 -31.38
N VAL A 175 -5.50 -14.12 -32.59
CA VAL A 175 -4.57 -14.08 -33.73
C VAL A 175 -4.06 -12.66 -33.97
N GLY A 176 -4.96 -11.66 -33.95
CA GLY A 176 -4.62 -10.26 -34.14
C GLY A 176 -3.76 -9.64 -33.04
N LEU A 177 -3.80 -10.17 -31.82
CA LEU A 177 -2.95 -9.71 -30.71
C LEU A 177 -1.54 -10.29 -30.76
N LEU A 178 -1.36 -11.48 -31.37
CA LEU A 178 -0.09 -12.17 -31.45
C LEU A 178 0.69 -11.92 -32.75
N GLY A 179 0.00 -11.61 -33.86
CA GLY A 179 0.59 -11.39 -35.19
C GLY A 179 0.81 -9.93 -35.50
#